data_AF-A0A957RFH2-F1
#
_entry.id   AF-A0A957RFH2-F1
#
_cell.length_a   1.000
_cell.length_b   1.000
_cell.length_c   1.000
_cell.angle_alpha   90.00
_cell.angle_beta   90.00
_cell.angle_gamma   90.00
#
_symmetry.space_group_name_H-M   'P 1'
#
loop_
_entity.id
_entity.type
_entity.pdbx_description
1 polymer ?
#
loop_
_entity_poly.entity_id
_entity_poly.type
_entity_poly.pdbx_seq_one_letter_code
_entity_poly.pdbx_strand_id
1 'polypeptide(L)'
;MSGSTIILLAIVLIILFSLLSGGIAGILAYRRGRTAGVEAESRRREQLRQGAMDEAGRIVAEAETKANQQLLNAKEEEMRRRNEMDAEQNKRRREIERTEERLQNRLDTVEQKLEQIDNRERKLNRRSSSLDEKETRLNSLEEEHNAEIQRIAQMSQDEARETLLATVEKSSRTDMARVVREVEAEVMEDADRRAREIVTLAIERIASDHVSEYAISSVSLPSDDMKGRIIGRQGRNIRAIEQAIGVDLVVDDTPEAILISSFDPVRREIARMALSKLVADGRIHPTRIEKEVEKARQEIDQVIAEAGEQAMIETSNQGLHQEIRKLLGRLKFRTSFGQNQLDHATETAHIAAMIAAELGANVKVARLGGLLHDLGKAVSHEVEGPHAIVGAEIAKRYGISEPVVNCIASHHGEVEPQSVEAVIVAAADAISGARPGARRESLETYIKRVTELEDIGKSFDGVEQTFAIQAGREIRVLVKPDTIDDLAAIELSREIAKKIEDNLQYPGQIRVTVVRETRAVEYAK
;
A
#
# COMPACT_ATOMS: atom_id res chain seq x y z
N MET A 1 -23.02 -132.64 -46.33
CA MET A 1 -23.68 -131.49 -47.00
C MET A 1 -22.80 -131.07 -48.18
N SER A 2 -23.35 -130.95 -49.39
CA SER A 2 -22.58 -130.63 -50.60
C SER A 2 -21.99 -129.21 -50.54
N GLY A 3 -20.78 -129.01 -51.10
CA GLY A 3 -20.07 -127.71 -51.08
C GLY A 3 -20.87 -126.52 -51.64
N SER A 4 -21.92 -126.77 -52.43
CA SER A 4 -22.88 -125.77 -52.90
C SER A 4 -23.72 -125.11 -51.80
N THR A 5 -23.99 -125.79 -50.69
CA THR A 5 -24.81 -125.25 -49.58
C THR A 5 -24.05 -124.27 -48.69
N ILE A 6 -22.74 -124.49 -48.48
CA ILE A 6 -21.87 -123.61 -47.67
C ILE A 6 -21.63 -122.28 -48.41
N ILE A 7 -21.44 -122.33 -49.73
CA ILE A 7 -21.25 -121.13 -50.57
C ILE A 7 -22.53 -120.28 -50.56
N LEU A 8 -23.71 -120.91 -50.67
CA LEU A 8 -25.00 -120.19 -50.62
C LEU A 8 -25.22 -119.49 -49.27
N LEU A 9 -24.90 -120.16 -48.16
CA LEU A 9 -25.02 -119.60 -46.80
C LEU A 9 -24.06 -118.42 -46.59
N ALA A 10 -22.81 -118.53 -47.09
CA ALA A 10 -21.83 -117.45 -47.02
C ALA A 10 -22.26 -116.22 -47.84
N ILE A 11 -22.83 -116.42 -49.04
CA ILE A 11 -23.36 -115.33 -49.87
C ILE A 11 -24.53 -114.62 -49.17
N VAL A 12 -25.46 -115.38 -48.57
CA VAL A 12 -26.60 -114.81 -47.84
C VAL A 12 -26.13 -114.01 -46.61
N LEU A 13 -25.13 -114.51 -45.87
CA LEU A 13 -24.54 -113.79 -44.73
C LEU A 13 -23.82 -112.51 -45.16
N ILE A 14 -23.10 -112.52 -46.28
CA ILE A 14 -22.44 -111.33 -46.84
C ILE A 14 -23.49 -110.30 -47.27
N ILE A 15 -24.58 -110.72 -47.92
CA ILE A 15 -25.67 -109.83 -48.32
C ILE A 15 -26.36 -109.22 -47.09
N LEU A 16 -26.64 -110.02 -46.05
CA LEU A 16 -27.23 -109.54 -44.81
C LEU A 16 -26.30 -108.55 -44.09
N PHE A 17 -24.99 -108.84 -44.02
CA PHE A 17 -24.01 -107.93 -43.44
C PHE A 17 -23.88 -106.63 -44.24
N SER A 18 -23.94 -106.70 -45.58
CA SER A 18 -23.91 -105.52 -46.46
C SER A 18 -25.15 -104.65 -46.31
N LEU A 19 -26.34 -105.25 -46.18
CA LEU A 19 -27.59 -104.54 -45.91
C LEU A 19 -27.60 -103.91 -44.51
N LEU A 20 -27.10 -104.62 -43.50
CA LEU A 20 -27.03 -104.11 -42.12
C LEU A 20 -26.03 -102.94 -42.01
N SER A 21 -24.85 -103.09 -42.60
CA SER A 21 -23.83 -102.02 -42.63
C SER A 21 -24.26 -100.82 -43.46
N GLY A 22 -24.94 -101.03 -44.60
CA GLY A 22 -25.57 -99.96 -45.37
C GLY A 22 -26.68 -99.23 -44.61
N GLY A 23 -27.52 -99.97 -43.87
CA GLY A 23 -28.56 -99.39 -43.02
C GLY A 23 -28.00 -98.56 -41.87
N ILE A 24 -26.96 -99.06 -41.19
CA ILE A 24 -26.27 -98.33 -40.10
C ILE A 24 -25.57 -97.08 -40.65
N ALA A 25 -24.89 -97.18 -41.79
CA ALA A 25 -24.26 -96.05 -42.46
C ALA A 25 -25.30 -95.00 -42.89
N GLY A 26 -26.46 -95.41 -43.41
CA GLY A 26 -27.57 -94.53 -43.76
C GLY A 26 -28.16 -93.80 -42.56
N ILE A 27 -28.36 -94.48 -41.43
CA ILE A 27 -28.85 -93.87 -40.19
C ILE A 27 -27.83 -92.89 -39.60
N LEU A 28 -26.54 -93.23 -39.63
CA LEU A 28 -25.46 -92.32 -39.20
C LEU A 28 -25.36 -91.09 -40.11
N ALA A 29 -25.45 -91.26 -41.42
CA ALA A 29 -25.46 -90.16 -42.38
C ALA A 29 -26.70 -89.25 -42.20
N TYR A 30 -27.88 -89.84 -42.00
CA TYR A 30 -29.11 -89.09 -41.73
C TYR A 30 -29.05 -88.32 -40.40
N ARG A 31 -28.56 -88.96 -39.32
CA ARG A 31 -28.37 -88.29 -38.02
C ARG A 31 -27.33 -87.17 -38.13
N ARG A 32 -26.19 -87.41 -38.79
CA ARG A 32 -25.13 -86.40 -38.97
C ARG A 32 -25.58 -85.25 -39.87
N GLY A 33 -26.40 -85.52 -40.89
CA GLY A 33 -27.03 -84.51 -41.73
C GLY A 33 -28.07 -83.67 -40.98
N ARG A 34 -28.89 -84.28 -40.12
CA ARG A 34 -29.84 -83.55 -39.25
C ARG A 34 -29.12 -82.69 -38.21
N THR A 35 -28.08 -83.21 -37.55
CA THR A 35 -27.30 -82.43 -36.57
C THR A 35 -26.55 -81.30 -37.25
N ALA A 36 -25.93 -81.55 -38.41
CA ALA A 36 -25.27 -80.50 -39.19
C ALA A 36 -26.26 -79.43 -39.69
N GLY A 37 -27.48 -79.81 -40.08
CA GLY A 37 -28.55 -78.87 -40.46
C GLY A 37 -29.03 -78.01 -39.29
N VAL A 38 -29.25 -78.61 -38.11
CA VAL A 38 -29.63 -77.88 -36.88
C VAL A 38 -28.50 -76.96 -36.42
N GLU A 39 -27.24 -77.40 -36.49
CA GLU A 39 -26.07 -76.56 -36.17
C GLU A 39 -25.93 -75.39 -37.16
N ALA A 40 -26.11 -75.63 -38.46
CA ALA A 40 -26.05 -74.57 -39.47
C ALA A 40 -27.18 -73.54 -39.30
N GLU A 41 -28.41 -74.00 -39.00
CA GLU A 41 -29.54 -73.12 -38.70
C GLU A 41 -29.30 -72.32 -37.40
N SER A 42 -28.77 -72.97 -36.36
CA SER A 42 -28.40 -72.32 -35.10
C SER A 42 -27.33 -71.25 -35.30
N ARG A 43 -26.27 -71.53 -36.09
CA ARG A 43 -25.24 -70.53 -36.45
C ARG A 43 -25.82 -69.37 -37.24
N ARG A 44 -26.73 -69.63 -38.19
CA ARG A 44 -27.40 -68.57 -38.97
C ARG A 44 -28.29 -67.69 -38.08
N ARG A 45 -29.02 -68.30 -37.14
CA ARG A 45 -29.82 -67.54 -36.15
C ARG A 45 -28.93 -66.72 -35.23
N GLU A 46 -27.79 -67.27 -34.78
CA GLU A 46 -26.86 -66.52 -33.94
C GLU A 46 -26.19 -65.37 -34.69
N GLN A 47 -25.82 -65.56 -35.96
CA GLN A 47 -25.30 -64.47 -36.81
C GLN A 47 -26.34 -63.38 -37.06
N LEU A 48 -27.60 -63.76 -37.31
CA LEU A 48 -28.71 -62.79 -37.43
C LEU A 48 -28.95 -62.05 -36.10
N ARG A 49 -28.85 -62.74 -34.96
CA ARG A 49 -29.00 -62.16 -33.63
C ARG A 49 -27.86 -61.21 -33.32
N GLN A 50 -26.62 -61.60 -33.62
CA GLN A 50 -25.43 -60.74 -33.48
C GLN A 50 -25.53 -59.52 -34.40
N GLY A 51 -25.87 -59.70 -35.67
CA GLY A 51 -26.08 -58.59 -36.60
C GLY A 51 -27.17 -57.62 -36.15
N ALA A 52 -28.29 -58.13 -35.63
CA ALA A 52 -29.35 -57.30 -35.06
C ALA A 52 -28.92 -56.59 -33.76
N MET A 53 -28.09 -57.21 -32.93
CA MET A 53 -27.52 -56.59 -31.72
C MET A 53 -26.51 -55.50 -32.07
N ASP A 54 -25.65 -55.73 -33.05
CA ASP A 54 -24.67 -54.75 -33.53
C ASP A 54 -25.38 -53.55 -34.19
N GLU A 55 -26.41 -53.80 -35.00
CA GLU A 55 -27.22 -52.74 -35.60
C GLU A 55 -28.00 -51.94 -34.55
N ALA A 56 -28.61 -52.62 -33.57
CA ALA A 56 -29.25 -51.95 -32.44
C ALA A 56 -28.25 -51.12 -31.62
N GLY A 57 -27.06 -51.66 -31.34
CA GLY A 57 -25.98 -50.94 -30.67
C GLY A 57 -25.53 -49.70 -31.43
N ARG A 58 -25.41 -49.79 -32.76
CA ARG A 58 -25.07 -48.64 -33.61
C ARG A 58 -26.17 -47.58 -33.61
N ILE A 59 -27.44 -47.98 -33.69
CA ILE A 59 -28.59 -47.05 -33.63
C ILE A 59 -28.61 -46.32 -32.28
N VAL A 60 -28.38 -47.02 -31.17
CA VAL A 60 -28.29 -46.41 -29.83
C VAL A 60 -27.12 -45.43 -29.75
N ALA A 61 -25.93 -45.83 -30.21
CA ALA A 61 -24.75 -44.95 -30.20
C ALA A 61 -24.96 -43.69 -31.08
N GLU A 62 -25.59 -43.84 -32.26
CA GLU A 62 -25.94 -42.71 -33.12
C GLU A 62 -27.00 -41.80 -32.47
N ALA A 63 -27.99 -42.37 -31.78
CA ALA A 63 -29.00 -41.62 -31.05
C ALA A 63 -28.40 -40.86 -29.87
N GLU A 64 -27.51 -41.49 -29.09
CA GLU A 64 -26.76 -40.85 -28.00
C GLU A 64 -25.87 -39.72 -28.53
N THR A 65 -25.17 -39.94 -29.64
CA THR A 65 -24.33 -38.91 -30.25
C THR A 65 -25.17 -37.72 -30.71
N LYS A 66 -26.32 -37.96 -31.36
CA LYS A 66 -27.25 -36.90 -31.77
C LYS A 66 -27.84 -36.16 -30.57
N ALA A 67 -28.23 -36.88 -29.50
CA ALA A 67 -28.74 -36.28 -28.28
C ALA A 67 -27.68 -35.41 -27.59
N ASN A 68 -26.44 -35.89 -27.50
CA ASN A 68 -25.32 -35.13 -26.95
C ASN A 68 -24.99 -33.90 -27.79
N GLN A 69 -25.03 -34.02 -29.12
CA GLN A 69 -24.81 -32.87 -30.02
C GLN A 69 -25.93 -31.83 -29.88
N GLN A 70 -27.19 -32.26 -29.78
CA GLN A 70 -28.32 -31.35 -29.54
C GLN A 70 -28.20 -30.64 -28.19
N LEU A 71 -27.80 -31.37 -27.14
CA LEU A 71 -27.56 -30.79 -25.82
C LEU A 71 -26.41 -29.79 -25.83
N LEU A 72 -25.32 -30.09 -26.55
CA LEU A 72 -24.19 -29.17 -26.70
C LEU A 72 -24.59 -27.90 -27.44
N ASN A 73 -25.29 -28.03 -28.57
CA ASN A 73 -25.78 -26.89 -29.33
C ASN A 73 -26.76 -26.03 -28.50
N ALA A 74 -27.64 -26.66 -27.71
CA ALA A 74 -28.54 -25.94 -26.81
C ALA A 74 -27.77 -25.17 -25.71
N LYS A 75 -26.72 -25.76 -25.16
CA LYS A 75 -25.83 -25.09 -24.19
C LYS A 75 -25.05 -23.94 -24.83
N GLU A 76 -24.57 -24.10 -26.05
CA GLU A 76 -23.87 -23.04 -26.79
C GLU A 76 -24.80 -21.86 -27.10
N GLU A 77 -26.05 -22.14 -27.54
CA GLU A 77 -27.05 -21.10 -27.75
C GLU A 77 -27.43 -20.41 -26.44
N GLU A 78 -27.57 -21.14 -25.34
CA GLU A 78 -27.85 -20.56 -24.02
C GLU A 78 -26.71 -19.64 -23.58
N MET A 79 -25.46 -20.10 -23.68
CA MET A 79 -24.27 -19.30 -23.37
C MET A 79 -24.19 -18.05 -24.23
N ARG A 80 -24.47 -18.18 -25.54
CA ARG A 80 -24.50 -17.04 -26.45
C ARG A 80 -25.58 -16.03 -26.07
N ARG A 81 -26.80 -16.48 -25.78
CA ARG A 81 -27.89 -15.61 -25.31
C ARG A 81 -27.55 -14.92 -23.99
N ARG A 82 -26.94 -15.63 -23.03
CA ARG A 82 -26.47 -15.03 -21.77
C ARG A 82 -25.43 -13.95 -22.03
N ASN A 83 -24.43 -14.22 -22.86
CA ASN A 83 -23.40 -13.24 -23.22
C ASN A 83 -24.00 -12.00 -23.93
N GLU A 84 -24.97 -12.20 -24.82
CA GLU A 84 -25.68 -11.10 -25.50
C GLU A 84 -26.50 -10.27 -24.49
N MET A 85 -27.19 -10.92 -23.54
CA MET A 85 -27.91 -10.25 -22.46
C MET A 85 -26.97 -9.48 -21.52
N ASP A 86 -25.84 -10.06 -21.12
CA ASP A 86 -24.85 -9.41 -20.25
C ASP A 86 -24.21 -8.20 -20.95
N ALA A 87 -23.95 -8.30 -22.26
CA ALA A 87 -23.46 -7.19 -23.05
C ALA A 87 -24.50 -6.06 -23.14
N GLU A 88 -25.77 -6.38 -23.35
CA GLU A 88 -26.86 -5.40 -23.36
C GLU A 88 -27.06 -4.75 -21.99
N GLN A 89 -27.02 -5.53 -20.90
CA GLN A 89 -27.10 -5.02 -19.53
C GLN A 89 -25.94 -4.07 -19.22
N ASN A 90 -24.71 -4.43 -19.59
CA ASN A 90 -23.55 -3.57 -19.42
C ASN A 90 -23.67 -2.27 -20.24
N LYS A 91 -24.21 -2.35 -21.47
CA LYS A 91 -24.47 -1.16 -22.29
C LYS A 91 -25.50 -0.26 -21.63
N ARG A 92 -26.64 -0.80 -21.18
CA ARG A 92 -27.69 -0.05 -20.46
C ARG A 92 -27.14 0.56 -19.17
N ARG A 93 -26.33 -0.17 -18.41
CA ARG A 93 -25.70 0.34 -17.17
C ARG A 93 -24.80 1.54 -17.45
N ARG A 94 -23.96 1.48 -18.49
CA ARG A 94 -23.13 2.61 -18.90
C ARG A 94 -23.94 3.81 -19.40
N GLU A 95 -25.06 3.57 -20.07
CA GLU A 95 -25.97 4.64 -20.49
C GLU A 95 -26.66 5.31 -19.31
N ILE A 96 -27.06 4.55 -18.29
CA ILE A 96 -27.60 5.06 -17.03
C ILE A 96 -26.53 5.89 -16.29
N GLU A 97 -25.32 5.36 -16.09
CA GLU A 97 -24.22 6.06 -15.42
C GLU A 97 -23.90 7.43 -16.09
N ARG A 98 -23.85 7.46 -17.43
CA ARG A 98 -23.66 8.71 -18.19
C ARG A 98 -24.83 9.69 -18.02
N THR A 99 -26.03 9.18 -17.84
CA THR A 99 -27.23 10.01 -17.66
C THR A 99 -27.29 10.58 -16.25
N GLU A 100 -26.93 9.77 -15.24
CA GLU A 100 -26.75 10.19 -13.84
C GLU A 100 -25.66 11.25 -13.72
N GLU A 101 -24.49 11.06 -14.35
CA GLU A 101 -23.42 12.05 -14.36
C GLU A 101 -23.87 13.39 -15.00
N ARG A 102 -24.61 13.33 -16.11
CA ARG A 102 -25.18 14.54 -16.75
C ARG A 102 -26.23 15.22 -15.88
N LEU A 103 -27.04 14.45 -15.15
CA LEU A 103 -28.03 14.98 -14.22
C LEU A 103 -27.36 15.62 -13.01
N GLN A 104 -26.33 14.99 -12.46
CA GLN A 104 -25.55 15.53 -11.35
C GLN A 104 -24.88 16.86 -11.72
N ASN A 105 -24.19 16.90 -12.86
CA ASN A 105 -23.60 18.14 -13.36
C ASN A 105 -24.64 19.27 -13.56
N ARG A 106 -25.86 18.92 -13.98
CA ARG A 106 -26.97 19.88 -14.08
C ARG A 106 -27.46 20.33 -12.71
N LEU A 107 -27.56 19.42 -11.73
CA LEU A 107 -27.94 19.77 -10.35
C LEU A 107 -26.91 20.72 -9.74
N ASP A 108 -25.61 20.40 -9.84
CA ASP A 108 -24.53 21.25 -9.34
C ASP A 108 -24.56 22.65 -9.99
N THR A 109 -24.81 22.72 -11.31
CA THR A 109 -24.98 23.99 -12.03
C THR A 109 -26.19 24.79 -11.53
N VAL A 110 -27.30 24.11 -11.22
CA VAL A 110 -28.51 24.75 -10.69
C VAL A 110 -28.27 25.24 -9.27
N GLU A 111 -27.61 24.46 -8.42
CA GLU A 111 -27.23 24.84 -7.06
C GLU A 111 -26.32 26.06 -7.06
N GLN A 112 -25.28 26.09 -7.91
CA GLN A 112 -24.42 27.27 -8.07
C GLN A 112 -25.22 28.50 -8.51
N LYS A 113 -26.19 28.35 -9.42
CA LYS A 113 -27.07 29.46 -9.83
C LYS A 113 -27.97 29.92 -8.70
N LEU A 114 -28.52 29.01 -7.90
CA LEU A 114 -29.33 29.34 -6.73
C LEU A 114 -28.51 30.10 -5.70
N GLU A 115 -27.28 29.67 -5.42
CA GLU A 115 -26.37 30.37 -4.52
C GLU A 115 -26.00 31.77 -5.04
N GLN A 116 -25.78 31.91 -6.36
CA GLN A 116 -25.56 33.22 -6.97
C GLN A 116 -26.78 34.14 -6.84
N ILE A 117 -28.00 33.59 -6.98
CA ILE A 117 -29.25 34.34 -6.79
C ILE A 117 -29.41 34.74 -5.32
N ASP A 118 -29.22 33.84 -4.36
CA ASP A 118 -29.31 34.14 -2.93
C ASP A 118 -28.27 35.21 -2.52
N ASN A 119 -27.04 35.09 -3.02
CA ASN A 119 -26.02 36.11 -2.81
C ASN A 119 -26.41 37.46 -3.42
N ARG A 120 -27.04 37.46 -4.59
CA ARG A 120 -27.54 38.69 -5.23
C ARG A 120 -28.70 39.28 -4.46
N GLU A 121 -29.61 38.46 -3.95
CA GLU A 121 -30.74 38.88 -3.12
C GLU A 121 -30.25 39.48 -1.80
N ARG A 122 -29.30 38.82 -1.11
CA ARG A 122 -28.64 39.38 0.09
C ARG A 122 -27.95 40.71 -0.20
N LYS A 123 -27.25 40.84 -1.33
CA LYS A 123 -26.62 42.10 -1.75
C LYS A 123 -27.66 43.19 -2.02
N LEU A 124 -28.78 42.84 -2.67
CA LEU A 124 -29.88 43.77 -2.92
C LEU A 124 -30.58 44.20 -1.63
N ASN A 125 -30.85 43.26 -0.71
CA ASN A 125 -31.45 43.58 0.59
C ASN A 125 -30.52 44.46 1.44
N ARG A 126 -29.22 44.17 1.48
CA ARG A 126 -28.24 45.06 2.12
C ARG A 126 -28.21 46.44 1.48
N ARG A 127 -28.28 46.51 0.14
CA ARG A 127 -28.34 47.78 -0.59
C ARG A 127 -29.62 48.54 -0.27
N SER A 128 -30.77 47.88 -0.24
CA SER A 128 -32.06 48.48 0.12
C SER A 128 -32.03 49.02 1.54
N SER A 129 -31.61 48.21 2.52
CA SER A 129 -31.45 48.65 3.91
C SER A 129 -30.46 49.83 4.02
N SER A 130 -29.35 49.81 3.29
CA SER A 130 -28.41 50.95 3.26
C SER A 130 -29.00 52.19 2.60
N LEU A 131 -29.94 52.03 1.65
CA LEU A 131 -30.63 53.14 1.01
C LEU A 131 -31.69 53.71 1.95
N ASP A 132 -32.44 52.88 2.66
CA ASP A 132 -33.41 53.31 3.67
C ASP A 132 -32.71 54.04 4.83
N GLU A 133 -31.56 53.52 5.29
CA GLU A 133 -30.71 54.21 6.27
C GLU A 133 -30.19 55.54 5.73
N LYS A 134 -29.76 55.59 4.46
CA LYS A 134 -29.31 56.83 3.82
C LYS A 134 -30.44 57.82 3.64
N GLU A 135 -31.65 57.38 3.32
CA GLU A 135 -32.84 58.22 3.18
C GLU A 135 -33.23 58.81 4.55
N THR A 136 -33.28 57.98 5.59
CA THR A 136 -33.50 58.43 6.96
C THR A 136 -32.41 59.41 7.42
N ARG A 137 -31.16 59.12 7.05
CA ARG A 137 -30.02 60.00 7.33
C ARG A 137 -30.04 61.28 6.51
N LEU A 138 -30.53 61.26 5.28
CA LEU A 138 -30.71 62.43 4.43
C LEU A 138 -31.81 63.34 4.97
N ASN A 139 -32.93 62.78 5.42
CA ASN A 139 -34.01 63.55 6.04
C ASN A 139 -33.54 64.23 7.33
N SER A 140 -32.82 63.50 8.20
CA SER A 140 -32.21 64.09 9.40
C SER A 140 -31.09 65.08 9.08
N LEU A 141 -30.29 64.83 8.03
CA LEU A 141 -29.31 65.79 7.53
C LEU A 141 -29.98 67.03 6.92
N GLU A 142 -31.17 66.94 6.32
CA GLU A 142 -31.92 68.11 5.85
C GLU A 142 -32.42 68.96 7.02
N GLU A 143 -32.90 68.33 8.10
CA GLU A 143 -33.27 69.02 9.33
C GLU A 143 -32.04 69.67 10.00
N GLU A 144 -30.94 68.93 10.12
CA GLU A 144 -29.65 69.46 10.60
C GLU A 144 -29.11 70.54 9.67
N HIS A 145 -29.23 70.40 8.35
CA HIS A 145 -28.75 71.38 7.37
C HIS A 145 -29.58 72.67 7.43
N ASN A 146 -30.89 72.60 7.67
CA ASN A 146 -31.71 73.78 7.92
C ASN A 146 -31.32 74.47 9.24
N ALA A 147 -31.02 73.69 10.29
CA ALA A 147 -30.48 74.23 11.54
C ALA A 147 -29.06 74.78 11.38
N GLU A 148 -28.24 74.18 10.51
CA GLU A 148 -26.87 74.59 10.21
C GLU A 148 -26.85 75.81 9.30
N ILE A 149 -27.78 75.96 8.35
CA ILE A 149 -27.97 77.19 7.58
C ILE A 149 -28.33 78.35 8.53
N GLN A 150 -29.17 78.11 9.54
CA GLN A 150 -29.45 79.11 10.58
C GLN A 150 -28.19 79.44 11.42
N ARG A 151 -27.30 78.47 11.64
CA ARG A 151 -26.03 78.64 12.34
C ARG A 151 -24.97 79.35 11.48
N ILE A 152 -24.82 78.95 10.22
CA ILE A 152 -23.91 79.50 9.20
C ILE A 152 -24.30 80.93 8.83
N ALA A 153 -25.61 81.27 8.82
CA ALA A 153 -26.07 82.65 8.68
C ALA A 153 -25.59 83.57 9.81
N GLN A 154 -25.07 83.00 10.91
CA GLN A 154 -24.45 83.71 12.03
C GLN A 154 -22.92 83.51 12.11
N MET A 155 -22.31 82.72 11.22
CA MET A 155 -20.86 82.48 11.23
C MET A 155 -20.11 83.55 10.44
N SER A 156 -18.93 83.90 10.93
CA SER A 156 -17.96 84.72 10.21
C SER A 156 -17.19 83.90 9.17
N GLN A 157 -16.62 84.57 8.16
CA GLN A 157 -15.90 83.91 7.05
C GLN A 157 -14.67 83.11 7.51
N ASP A 158 -14.04 83.52 8.62
CA ASP A 158 -12.85 82.86 9.17
C ASP A 158 -13.21 81.58 9.94
N GLU A 159 -14.32 81.57 10.69
CA GLU A 159 -14.81 80.37 11.40
C GLU A 159 -15.25 79.26 10.42
N ALA A 160 -15.85 79.65 9.29
CA ALA A 160 -16.23 78.72 8.23
C ALA A 160 -15.00 78.05 7.58
N ARG A 161 -13.92 78.81 7.41
CA ARG A 161 -12.67 78.32 6.83
C ARG A 161 -11.95 77.33 7.75
N GLU A 162 -11.90 77.62 9.04
CA GLU A 162 -11.26 76.76 10.04
C GLU A 162 -12.01 75.43 10.20
N THR A 163 -13.35 75.48 10.23
CA THR A 163 -14.21 74.29 10.32
C THR A 163 -14.09 73.38 9.09
N LEU A 164 -14.00 73.98 7.89
CA LEU A 164 -13.78 73.25 6.64
C LEU A 164 -12.43 72.54 6.64
N LEU A 165 -11.36 73.25 7.03
CA LEU A 165 -10.02 72.69 7.10
C LEU A 165 -9.94 71.52 8.09
N ALA A 166 -10.54 71.64 9.27
CA ALA A 166 -10.59 70.57 10.27
C ALA A 166 -11.38 69.34 9.76
N THR A 167 -12.46 69.56 9.00
CA THR A 167 -13.27 68.47 8.44
C THR A 167 -12.53 67.71 7.34
N VAL A 168 -11.86 68.43 6.44
CA VAL A 168 -11.04 67.83 5.37
C VAL A 168 -9.85 67.06 5.94
N GLU A 169 -9.23 67.56 7.00
CA GLU A 169 -8.15 66.85 7.68
C GLU A 169 -8.64 65.51 8.27
N LYS A 170 -9.79 65.51 8.94
CA LYS A 170 -10.37 64.31 9.56
C LYS A 170 -10.81 63.26 8.53
N SER A 171 -11.45 63.67 7.43
CA SER A 171 -11.84 62.74 6.35
C SER A 171 -10.62 62.15 5.66
N SER A 172 -9.62 62.98 5.35
CA SER A 172 -8.38 62.55 4.68
C SER A 172 -7.61 61.51 5.51
N ARG A 173 -7.55 61.68 6.84
CA ARG A 173 -6.92 60.68 7.73
C ARG A 173 -7.63 59.32 7.68
N THR A 174 -8.96 59.32 7.56
CA THR A 174 -9.76 58.09 7.52
C THR A 174 -9.60 57.37 6.18
N ASP A 175 -9.61 58.12 5.08
CA ASP A 175 -9.40 57.58 3.74
C ASP A 175 -7.99 57.03 3.57
N MET A 176 -6.97 57.74 4.08
CA MET A 176 -5.60 57.23 4.11
C MET A 176 -5.48 55.92 4.90
N ALA A 177 -6.11 55.82 6.08
CA ALA A 177 -6.07 54.58 6.85
C ALA A 177 -6.71 53.40 6.11
N ARG A 178 -7.75 53.65 5.31
CA ARG A 178 -8.37 52.63 4.45
C ARG A 178 -7.42 52.19 3.34
N VAL A 179 -6.82 53.15 2.63
CA VAL A 179 -5.84 52.86 1.56
C VAL A 179 -4.65 52.10 2.10
N VAL A 180 -4.13 52.46 3.28
CA VAL A 180 -3.02 51.73 3.93
C VAL A 180 -3.40 50.26 4.18
N ARG A 181 -4.58 49.98 4.74
CA ARG A 181 -5.01 48.59 4.97
C ARG A 181 -5.23 47.82 3.67
N GLU A 182 -5.73 48.47 2.63
CA GLU A 182 -5.94 47.86 1.31
C GLU A 182 -4.59 47.47 0.68
N VAL A 183 -3.61 48.37 0.75
CA VAL A 183 -2.23 48.09 0.29
C VAL A 183 -1.56 47.01 1.15
N GLU A 184 -1.72 47.03 2.48
CA GLU A 184 -1.18 45.97 3.35
C GLU A 184 -1.76 44.60 3.03
N ALA A 185 -3.07 44.53 2.72
CA ALA A 185 -3.73 43.29 2.33
C ALA A 185 -3.22 42.78 0.97
N GLU A 186 -3.07 43.67 -0.03
CA GLU A 186 -2.51 43.33 -1.33
C GLU A 186 -1.06 42.82 -1.21
N VAL A 187 -0.23 43.49 -0.41
CA VAL A 187 1.15 43.08 -0.14
C VAL A 187 1.21 41.72 0.56
N MET A 188 0.30 41.45 1.50
CA MET A 188 0.20 40.14 2.16
C MET A 188 -0.21 39.03 1.19
N GLU A 189 -1.17 39.29 0.30
CA GLU A 189 -1.60 38.31 -0.72
C GLU A 189 -0.48 38.01 -1.72
N ASP A 190 0.24 39.04 -2.18
CA ASP A 190 1.40 38.86 -3.06
C ASP A 190 2.57 38.15 -2.37
N ALA A 191 2.80 38.42 -1.08
CA ALA A 191 3.81 37.72 -0.29
C ALA A 191 3.49 36.22 -0.13
N ASP A 192 2.23 35.89 0.18
CA ASP A 192 1.76 34.50 0.30
C ASP A 192 1.86 33.75 -1.03
N ARG A 193 1.48 34.38 -2.14
CA ARG A 193 1.67 33.82 -3.49
C ARG A 193 3.14 33.53 -3.78
N ARG A 194 4.03 34.49 -3.51
CA ARG A 194 5.46 34.34 -3.77
C ARG A 194 6.11 33.29 -2.86
N ALA A 195 5.68 33.18 -1.60
CA ALA A 195 6.13 32.13 -0.70
C ALA A 195 5.77 30.73 -1.23
N ARG A 196 4.53 30.54 -1.71
CA ARG A 196 4.11 29.28 -2.34
C ARG A 196 4.91 28.97 -3.60
N GLU A 197 5.20 29.96 -4.44
CA GLU A 197 6.03 29.80 -5.64
C GLU A 197 7.45 29.30 -5.27
N ILE A 198 8.09 29.91 -4.26
CA ILE A 198 9.44 29.52 -3.80
C ILE A 198 9.45 28.09 -3.27
N VAL A 199 8.50 27.73 -2.41
CA VAL A 199 8.40 26.38 -1.84
C VAL A 199 8.12 25.34 -2.94
N THR A 200 7.21 25.64 -3.88
CA THR A 200 6.86 24.73 -4.97
C THR A 200 8.06 24.51 -5.90
N LEU A 201 8.78 25.57 -6.26
CA LEU A 201 9.97 25.48 -7.11
C LEU A 201 11.09 24.68 -6.44
N ALA A 202 11.28 24.85 -5.13
CA ALA A 202 12.26 24.09 -4.37
C ALA A 202 11.91 22.58 -4.34
N ILE A 203 10.63 22.23 -4.22
CA ILE A 203 10.15 20.84 -4.26
C ILE A 203 10.31 20.23 -5.66
N GLU A 204 9.87 20.94 -6.70
CA GLU A 204 9.89 20.45 -8.09
C GLU A 204 11.31 20.08 -8.56
N ARG A 205 12.31 20.90 -8.18
CA ARG A 205 13.71 20.69 -8.58
C ARG A 205 14.36 19.44 -7.96
N ILE A 206 13.77 18.86 -6.91
CA ILE A 206 14.31 17.71 -6.18
C ILE A 206 13.37 16.49 -6.33
N ALA A 207 12.43 16.51 -7.26
CA ALA A 207 11.66 15.32 -7.59
C ALA A 207 12.56 14.30 -8.33
N SER A 208 13.35 13.54 -7.56
CA SER A 208 14.17 12.41 -8.00
C SER A 208 13.81 11.15 -7.22
N ASP A 209 13.97 9.99 -7.87
CA ASP A 209 13.61 8.65 -7.42
C ASP A 209 14.57 8.13 -6.34
N HIS A 210 14.30 8.43 -5.06
CA HIS A 210 14.98 7.76 -3.95
C HIS A 210 14.10 6.63 -3.40
N VAL A 211 14.62 5.40 -3.49
CA VAL A 211 13.95 4.19 -3.02
C VAL A 211 14.12 4.08 -1.51
N SER A 212 13.01 3.95 -0.79
CA SER A 212 13.01 3.66 0.65
C SER A 212 13.62 2.28 0.91
N GLU A 213 14.75 2.22 1.61
CA GLU A 213 15.34 0.95 2.06
C GLU A 213 14.74 0.49 3.39
N TYR A 214 14.51 -0.82 3.52
CA TYR A 214 13.91 -1.44 4.71
C TYR A 214 14.95 -1.64 5.83
N ALA A 215 14.54 -1.35 7.06
CA ALA A 215 15.39 -1.35 8.26
C ALA A 215 15.64 -2.74 8.90
N ILE A 216 15.59 -3.83 8.12
CA ILE A 216 15.89 -5.17 8.62
C ILE A 216 17.16 -5.67 7.95
N SER A 217 18.26 -5.71 8.70
CA SER A 217 19.50 -6.34 8.25
C SER A 217 19.42 -7.84 8.55
N SER A 218 18.95 -8.61 7.58
CA SER A 218 19.04 -10.07 7.59
C SER A 218 20.16 -10.54 6.65
N VAL A 219 20.79 -11.66 7.01
CA VAL A 219 21.73 -12.35 6.11
C VAL A 219 21.08 -13.67 5.71
N SER A 220 20.81 -13.82 4.42
CA SER A 220 20.35 -15.10 3.85
C SER A 220 21.51 -16.08 3.79
N LEU A 221 21.25 -17.30 4.26
CA LEU A 221 22.20 -18.40 4.31
C LEU A 221 21.87 -19.42 3.21
N PRO A 222 22.89 -20.05 2.59
CA PRO A 222 22.67 -21.03 1.54
C PRO A 222 22.13 -22.39 2.04
N SER A 223 22.18 -22.65 3.35
CA SER A 223 21.64 -23.85 3.98
C SER A 223 21.61 -23.75 5.50
N ASP A 224 20.80 -24.60 6.15
CA ASP A 224 20.81 -24.76 7.60
C ASP A 224 22.11 -25.38 8.14
N ASP A 225 22.88 -26.10 7.33
CA ASP A 225 24.25 -26.54 7.71
C ASP A 225 25.16 -25.31 7.93
N MET A 226 25.02 -24.28 7.08
CA MET A 226 25.75 -23.02 7.26
C MET A 226 25.32 -22.32 8.55
N LYS A 227 24.02 -22.31 8.87
CA LYS A 227 23.48 -21.80 10.13
C LYS A 227 24.13 -22.51 11.33
N GLY A 228 24.22 -23.84 11.28
CA GLY A 228 24.92 -24.66 12.28
C GLY A 228 26.40 -24.33 12.44
N ARG A 229 27.11 -24.03 11.35
CA ARG A 229 28.53 -23.60 11.39
C ARG A 229 28.72 -22.20 11.97
N ILE A 230 27.80 -21.28 11.70
CA ILE A 230 27.80 -19.92 12.27
C ILE A 230 27.61 -19.97 13.78
N ILE A 231 26.69 -20.82 14.27
CA ILE A 231 26.52 -21.06 15.71
C ILE A 231 27.78 -21.71 16.28
N GLY A 232 28.26 -22.77 15.63
CA GLY A 232 29.39 -23.57 16.08
C GLY A 232 29.07 -24.44 17.30
N ARG A 233 29.98 -25.33 17.66
CA ARG A 233 29.80 -26.23 18.83
C ARG A 233 29.67 -25.39 20.11
N GLN A 234 28.57 -25.60 20.85
CA GLN A 234 28.24 -24.84 22.08
C GLN A 234 28.15 -23.32 21.88
N GLY A 235 27.82 -22.85 20.66
CA GLY A 235 27.73 -21.41 20.38
C GLY A 235 29.08 -20.69 20.33
N ARG A 236 30.20 -21.40 20.20
CA ARG A 236 31.54 -20.81 20.21
C ARG A 236 31.75 -19.77 19.10
N ASN A 237 31.22 -20.04 17.91
CA ASN A 237 31.44 -19.17 16.75
C ASN A 237 30.53 -17.94 16.81
N ILE A 238 29.25 -18.11 17.17
CA ILE A 238 28.33 -16.98 17.33
C ILE A 238 28.84 -16.00 18.39
N ARG A 239 29.28 -16.49 19.55
CA ARG A 239 29.87 -15.63 20.60
C ARG A 239 31.13 -14.92 20.15
N ALA A 240 31.97 -15.57 19.34
CA ALA A 240 33.17 -14.93 18.80
C ALA A 240 32.81 -13.79 17.82
N ILE A 241 31.75 -13.94 17.02
CA ILE A 241 31.25 -12.89 16.12
C ILE A 241 30.64 -11.75 16.94
N GLU A 242 29.76 -12.06 17.89
CA GLU A 242 29.12 -11.09 18.79
C GLU A 242 30.16 -10.28 19.57
N GLN A 243 31.19 -10.93 20.11
CA GLN A 243 32.27 -10.27 20.84
C GLN A 243 33.18 -9.44 19.93
N ALA A 244 33.50 -9.91 18.72
CA ALA A 244 34.38 -9.20 17.80
C ALA A 244 33.74 -7.93 17.22
N ILE A 245 32.42 -7.92 17.02
CA ILE A 245 31.70 -6.81 16.40
C ILE A 245 30.96 -5.94 17.43
N GLY A 246 30.50 -6.55 18.52
CA GLY A 246 29.66 -5.92 19.53
C GLY A 246 28.22 -5.79 19.06
N VAL A 247 27.63 -6.90 18.59
CA VAL A 247 26.24 -7.04 18.15
C VAL A 247 25.64 -8.32 18.74
N ASP A 248 24.31 -8.43 18.76
CA ASP A 248 23.62 -9.65 19.16
C ASP A 248 23.07 -10.36 17.90
N LEU A 249 23.38 -11.64 17.74
CA LEU A 249 22.91 -12.44 16.61
C LEU A 249 21.73 -13.31 17.04
N VAL A 250 20.54 -12.97 16.56
CA VAL A 250 19.32 -13.70 16.89
C VAL A 250 19.13 -14.83 15.88
N VAL A 251 19.20 -16.05 16.41
CA VAL A 251 18.96 -17.29 15.66
C VAL A 251 17.61 -17.83 16.09
N ASP A 252 16.58 -17.56 15.29
CA ASP A 252 15.21 -18.02 15.52
C ASP A 252 14.84 -19.20 14.60
N ASP A 253 13.61 -19.71 14.69
CA ASP A 253 13.04 -20.79 13.87
C ASP A 253 12.89 -20.41 12.39
N THR A 254 13.26 -19.18 11.99
CA THR A 254 13.31 -18.78 10.58
C THR A 254 14.39 -19.60 9.83
N PRO A 255 14.01 -20.41 8.83
CA PRO A 255 14.96 -21.21 8.06
C PRO A 255 15.91 -20.31 7.27
N GLU A 256 17.17 -20.73 7.12
CA GLU A 256 18.12 -20.10 6.19
C GLU A 256 18.38 -18.59 6.41
N ALA A 257 18.12 -18.05 7.60
CA ALA A 257 18.38 -16.65 7.93
C ALA A 257 18.88 -16.45 9.37
N ILE A 258 19.73 -15.43 9.56
CA ILE A 258 20.13 -14.91 10.87
C ILE A 258 19.81 -13.42 10.92
N LEU A 259 19.22 -13.00 12.04
CA LEU A 259 18.86 -11.61 12.30
C LEU A 259 19.98 -10.93 13.10
N ILE A 260 20.34 -9.71 12.69
CA ILE A 260 21.38 -8.92 13.36
C ILE A 260 20.71 -7.82 14.18
N SER A 261 20.86 -7.88 15.50
CA SER A 261 20.37 -6.87 16.43
C SER A 261 21.52 -5.99 16.91
N SER A 262 21.39 -4.68 16.73
CA SER A 262 22.35 -3.67 17.21
C SER A 262 21.72 -2.29 17.17
N PHE A 263 21.95 -1.48 18.20
CA PHE A 263 21.55 -0.06 18.22
C PHE A 263 22.47 0.82 17.35
N ASP A 264 23.72 0.41 17.13
CA ASP A 264 24.64 1.10 16.21
C ASP A 264 24.45 0.55 14.78
N PRO A 265 23.97 1.37 13.82
CA PRO A 265 23.78 0.95 12.44
C PRO A 265 25.10 0.56 11.75
N VAL A 266 26.22 1.19 12.10
CA VAL A 266 27.53 0.88 11.51
C VAL A 266 27.99 -0.51 11.92
N ARG A 267 27.82 -0.87 13.21
CA ARG A 267 28.11 -2.24 13.68
C ARG A 267 27.23 -3.28 13.02
N ARG A 268 25.95 -2.95 12.79
CA ARG A 268 25.01 -3.84 12.11
C ARG A 268 25.48 -4.14 10.68
N GLU A 269 25.98 -3.13 9.99
CA GLU A 269 26.49 -3.28 8.63
C GLU A 269 27.83 -4.02 8.58
N ILE A 270 28.74 -3.75 9.52
CA ILE A 270 29.99 -4.53 9.67
C ILE A 270 29.66 -6.01 9.91
N ALA A 271 28.68 -6.31 10.75
CA ALA A 271 28.20 -7.67 11.00
C ALA A 271 27.63 -8.31 9.74
N ARG A 272 26.77 -7.60 9.00
CA ARG A 272 26.20 -8.08 7.75
C ARG A 272 27.29 -8.44 6.74
N MET A 273 28.24 -7.53 6.52
CA MET A 273 29.34 -7.72 5.56
C MET A 273 30.28 -8.85 6.00
N ALA A 274 30.66 -8.90 7.27
CA ALA A 274 31.54 -9.94 7.81
C ALA A 274 30.87 -11.33 7.70
N LEU A 275 29.58 -11.44 8.05
CA LEU A 275 28.81 -12.68 7.91
C LEU A 275 28.70 -13.11 6.44
N SER A 276 28.39 -12.19 5.51
CA SER A 276 28.34 -12.52 4.08
C SER A 276 29.68 -13.06 3.56
N LYS A 277 30.82 -12.49 3.98
CA LYS A 277 32.16 -12.98 3.61
C LYS A 277 32.47 -14.35 4.21
N LEU A 278 32.13 -14.56 5.49
CA LEU A 278 32.31 -15.85 6.17
C LEU A 278 31.46 -16.96 5.54
N VAL A 279 30.23 -16.64 5.13
CA VAL A 279 29.32 -17.56 4.42
C VAL A 279 29.88 -17.92 3.04
N ALA A 280 30.37 -16.93 2.29
CA ALA A 280 30.97 -17.15 0.97
C ALA A 280 32.25 -18.02 1.03
N ASP A 281 33.05 -17.87 2.09
CA ASP A 281 34.27 -18.66 2.33
C ASP A 281 33.97 -20.07 2.89
N GLY A 282 32.84 -20.23 3.60
CA GLY A 282 32.36 -21.50 4.15
C GLY A 282 33.17 -22.06 5.34
N ARG A 283 34.20 -21.31 5.80
CA ARG A 283 35.07 -21.65 6.94
C ARG A 283 34.84 -20.69 8.09
N ILE A 284 34.25 -21.21 9.17
CA ILE A 284 33.86 -20.40 10.33
C ILE A 284 34.59 -20.89 11.57
N HIS A 285 35.65 -20.17 11.95
CA HIS A 285 36.42 -20.40 13.17
C HIS A 285 36.91 -19.06 13.75
N PRO A 286 37.17 -18.96 15.07
CA PRO A 286 37.43 -17.67 15.74
C PRO A 286 38.49 -16.78 15.08
N THR A 287 39.66 -17.34 14.73
CA THR A 287 40.74 -16.57 14.08
C THR A 287 40.35 -16.01 12.70
N ARG A 288 39.47 -16.71 11.97
CA ARG A 288 38.97 -16.22 10.67
C ARG A 288 37.91 -15.16 10.87
N ILE A 289 37.02 -15.36 11.84
CA ILE A 289 36.01 -14.38 12.24
C ILE A 289 36.68 -13.04 12.53
N GLU A 290 37.68 -13.01 13.42
CA GLU A 290 38.42 -11.79 13.75
C GLU A 290 39.02 -11.11 12.51
N LYS A 291 39.64 -11.90 11.61
CA LYS A 291 40.25 -11.39 10.38
C LYS A 291 39.22 -10.80 9.40
N GLU A 292 38.09 -11.47 9.20
CA GLU A 292 37.05 -11.00 8.28
C GLU A 292 36.28 -9.81 8.86
N VAL A 293 36.11 -9.75 10.18
CA VAL A 293 35.58 -8.58 10.88
C VAL A 293 36.49 -7.36 10.70
N GLU A 294 37.81 -7.52 10.87
CA GLU A 294 38.75 -6.42 10.69
C GLU A 294 38.75 -5.89 9.26
N LYS A 295 38.71 -6.76 8.26
CA LYS A 295 38.56 -6.34 6.86
C LYS A 295 37.23 -5.62 6.61
N ALA A 296 36.12 -6.15 7.16
CA ALA A 296 34.82 -5.52 7.02
C ALA A 296 34.79 -4.13 7.68
N ARG A 297 35.46 -3.95 8.84
CA ARG A 297 35.65 -2.64 9.48
C ARG A 297 36.38 -1.67 8.55
N GLN A 298 37.52 -2.08 7.99
CA GLN A 298 38.31 -1.23 7.08
C GLN A 298 37.55 -0.83 5.82
N GLU A 299 36.81 -1.76 5.21
CA GLU A 299 35.98 -1.47 4.03
C GLU A 299 34.82 -0.54 4.37
N ILE A 300 34.14 -0.74 5.50
CA ILE A 300 33.07 0.16 5.94
C ILE A 300 33.61 1.55 6.27
N ASP A 301 34.76 1.67 6.94
CA ASP A 301 35.39 2.95 7.21
C ASP A 301 35.75 3.70 5.91
N GLN A 302 36.19 2.99 4.87
CA GLN A 302 36.41 3.57 3.55
C GLN A 302 35.11 4.07 2.93
N VAL A 303 34.04 3.26 2.97
CA VAL A 303 32.71 3.65 2.46
C VAL A 303 32.16 4.87 3.21
N ILE A 304 32.37 4.97 4.53
CA ILE A 304 32.01 6.15 5.33
C ILE A 304 32.75 7.38 4.83
N ALA A 305 34.07 7.27 4.66
CA ALA A 305 34.90 8.40 4.21
C ALA A 305 34.48 8.88 2.81
N GLU A 306 34.27 7.94 1.87
CA GLU A 306 33.82 8.24 0.51
C GLU A 306 32.42 8.87 0.49
N ALA A 307 31.49 8.35 1.29
CA ALA A 307 30.12 8.89 1.37
C ALA A 307 30.09 10.33 1.92
N GLY A 308 30.87 10.61 2.97
CA GLY A 308 30.96 11.96 3.53
C GLY A 308 31.59 12.96 2.56
N GLU A 309 32.63 12.54 1.83
CA GLU A 309 33.27 13.37 0.79
C GLU A 309 32.31 13.62 -0.39
N GLN A 310 31.60 12.59 -0.84
CA GLN A 310 30.62 12.71 -1.92
C GLN A 310 29.49 13.68 -1.57
N ALA A 311 28.93 13.59 -0.36
CA ALA A 311 27.89 14.51 0.12
C ALA A 311 28.37 15.96 0.18
N MET A 312 29.63 16.19 0.54
CA MET A 312 30.25 17.52 0.50
C MET A 312 30.40 18.06 -0.91
N ILE A 313 30.87 17.22 -1.85
CA ILE A 313 31.02 17.60 -3.26
C ILE A 313 29.65 17.96 -3.85
N GLU A 314 28.65 17.11 -3.64
CA GLU A 314 27.30 17.28 -4.15
C GLU A 314 26.61 18.53 -3.60
N THR A 315 26.87 18.87 -2.34
CA THR A 315 26.37 20.10 -1.73
C THR A 315 27.33 21.28 -1.90
N SER A 316 28.40 21.16 -2.69
CA SER A 316 29.38 22.24 -2.91
C SER A 316 29.91 22.86 -1.60
N ASN A 317 30.06 22.05 -0.56
CA ASN A 317 30.65 22.42 0.72
C ASN A 317 32.11 21.95 0.73
N GLN A 318 33.06 22.84 1.03
CA GLN A 318 34.49 22.53 1.06
C GLN A 318 35.10 22.90 2.40
N GLY A 319 36.14 22.17 2.81
CA GLY A 319 36.97 22.53 3.97
C GLY A 319 36.42 22.12 5.34
N LEU A 320 35.50 21.14 5.41
CA LEU A 320 35.07 20.60 6.70
C LEU A 320 36.17 19.73 7.34
N HIS A 321 36.23 19.79 8.67
CA HIS A 321 37.15 18.95 9.45
C HIS A 321 36.94 17.46 9.14
N GLN A 322 38.02 16.67 9.15
CA GLN A 322 37.96 15.23 8.82
C GLN A 322 36.94 14.47 9.68
N GLU A 323 36.83 14.83 10.96
CA GLU A 323 35.87 14.20 11.86
C GLU A 323 34.42 14.50 11.51
N ILE A 324 34.09 15.74 11.12
CA ILE A 324 32.73 16.07 10.63
C ILE A 324 32.42 15.26 9.38
N ARG A 325 33.37 15.13 8.46
CA ARG A 325 33.22 14.31 7.24
C ARG A 325 32.92 12.85 7.57
N LYS A 326 33.66 12.29 8.53
CA LYS A 326 33.46 10.92 8.99
C LYS A 326 32.07 10.74 9.62
N LEU A 327 31.65 11.66 10.49
CA LEU A 327 30.32 11.64 11.11
C LEU A 327 29.20 11.77 10.09
N LEU A 328 29.35 12.65 9.10
CA LEU A 328 28.41 12.79 7.99
C LEU A 328 28.29 11.47 7.22
N GLY A 329 29.41 10.85 6.85
CA GLY A 329 29.43 9.54 6.18
C GLY A 329 28.76 8.41 6.97
N ARG A 330 28.81 8.44 8.31
CA ARG A 330 28.12 7.45 9.16
C ARG A 330 26.60 7.50 8.98
N LEU A 331 26.03 8.66 8.63
CA LEU A 331 24.59 8.79 8.39
C LEU A 331 24.11 7.92 7.22
N LYS A 332 25.00 7.50 6.31
CA LYS A 332 24.68 6.58 5.20
C LYS A 332 24.11 5.25 5.68
N PHE A 333 24.49 4.79 6.86
CA PHE A 333 23.99 3.51 7.40
C PHE A 333 22.78 3.70 8.31
N ARG A 334 22.36 4.94 8.56
CA ARG A 334 21.23 5.26 9.41
C ARG A 334 20.00 5.52 8.56
N THR A 335 18.90 4.89 8.95
CA THR A 335 17.58 5.12 8.36
C THR A 335 16.65 5.67 9.44
N SER A 336 15.96 6.75 9.16
CA SER A 336 14.94 7.35 10.02
C SER A 336 13.64 7.44 9.23
N PHE A 337 12.53 6.92 9.76
CA PHE A 337 11.22 6.94 9.07
C PHE A 337 11.25 6.38 7.63
N GLY A 338 12.10 5.39 7.36
CA GLY A 338 12.21 4.76 6.03
C GLY A 338 13.02 5.56 5.00
N GLN A 339 13.66 6.67 5.40
CA GLN A 339 14.58 7.45 4.58
C GLN A 339 16.02 7.30 5.07
N ASN A 340 16.98 7.23 4.14
CA ASN A 340 18.40 7.28 4.46
C ASN A 340 18.75 8.67 5.02
N GLN A 341 19.47 8.70 6.13
CA GLN A 341 19.75 9.93 6.85
C GLN A 341 20.79 10.83 6.17
N LEU A 342 21.74 10.24 5.41
CA LEU A 342 22.68 11.02 4.61
C LEU A 342 21.98 11.68 3.43
N ASP A 343 21.10 10.93 2.74
CA ASP A 343 20.33 11.45 1.62
C ASP A 343 19.37 12.56 2.07
N HIS A 344 18.72 12.39 3.23
CA HIS A 344 17.92 13.45 3.88
C HIS A 344 18.74 14.71 4.13
N ALA A 345 19.98 14.57 4.61
CA ALA A 345 20.85 15.70 4.89
C ALA A 345 21.32 16.42 3.61
N THR A 346 21.67 15.67 2.55
CA THR A 346 22.07 16.25 1.26
C THR A 346 20.89 16.96 0.59
N GLU A 347 19.71 16.34 0.62
CA GLU A 347 18.46 16.93 0.14
C GLU A 347 18.12 18.22 0.89
N THR A 348 18.11 18.16 2.22
CA THR A 348 17.83 19.33 3.07
C THR A 348 18.79 20.47 2.77
N ALA A 349 20.07 20.18 2.53
CA ALA A 349 21.06 21.18 2.12
C ALA A 349 20.71 21.82 0.76
N HIS A 350 20.24 21.06 -0.22
CA HIS A 350 19.82 21.59 -1.52
C HIS A 350 18.56 22.45 -1.41
N ILE A 351 17.54 22.00 -0.67
CA ILE A 351 16.31 22.77 -0.42
C ILE A 351 16.66 24.09 0.27
N ALA A 352 17.43 24.03 1.36
CA ALA A 352 17.82 25.21 2.13
C ALA A 352 18.62 26.20 1.27
N ALA A 353 19.51 25.71 0.40
CA ALA A 353 20.27 26.55 -0.52
C ALA A 353 19.37 27.27 -1.54
N MET A 354 18.37 26.60 -2.09
CA MET A 354 17.44 27.19 -3.07
C MET A 354 16.54 28.23 -2.42
N ILE A 355 15.94 27.91 -1.27
CA ILE A 355 15.10 28.85 -0.52
C ILE A 355 15.92 30.08 -0.13
N ALA A 356 17.15 29.90 0.37
CA ALA A 356 18.03 31.01 0.71
C ALA A 356 18.36 31.89 -0.49
N ALA A 357 18.57 31.31 -1.68
CA ALA A 357 18.86 32.07 -2.90
C ALA A 357 17.66 32.94 -3.32
N GLU A 358 16.44 32.41 -3.26
CA GLU A 358 15.22 33.14 -3.61
C GLU A 358 14.87 34.23 -2.59
N LEU A 359 15.15 34.00 -1.30
CA LEU A 359 14.91 34.97 -0.22
C LEU A 359 16.05 35.99 -0.03
N GLY A 360 17.16 35.87 -0.77
CA GLY A 360 18.32 36.74 -0.61
C GLY A 360 19.11 36.51 0.70
N ALA A 361 18.93 35.36 1.34
CA ALA A 361 19.67 34.96 2.54
C ALA A 361 21.05 34.36 2.20
N ASN A 362 21.86 34.06 3.22
CA ASN A 362 23.19 33.49 3.00
C ASN A 362 23.12 32.00 2.60
N VAL A 363 23.18 31.74 1.29
CA VAL A 363 23.15 30.41 0.69
C VAL A 363 24.19 29.46 1.29
N LYS A 364 25.40 29.93 1.61
CA LYS A 364 26.46 29.07 2.16
C LYS A 364 26.13 28.60 3.57
N VAL A 365 25.59 29.49 4.41
CA VAL A 365 25.18 29.17 5.79
C VAL A 365 23.99 28.23 5.78
N ALA A 366 22.93 28.55 5.02
CA ALA A 366 21.73 27.72 4.92
C ALA A 366 22.05 26.32 4.39
N ARG A 367 22.89 26.20 3.35
CA ARG A 367 23.30 24.92 2.79
C ARG A 367 24.11 24.08 3.76
N LEU A 368 25.10 24.67 4.42
CA LEU A 368 25.92 23.93 5.38
C LEU A 368 25.12 23.57 6.65
N GLY A 369 24.24 24.46 7.10
CA GLY A 369 23.28 24.18 8.17
C GLY A 369 22.37 23.02 7.81
N GLY A 370 21.82 23.00 6.59
CA GLY A 370 21.01 21.89 6.09
C GLY A 370 21.76 20.57 6.00
N LEU A 371 23.04 20.57 5.63
CA LEU A 371 23.85 19.34 5.58
C LEU A 371 24.16 18.79 6.99
N LEU A 372 24.30 19.67 7.98
CA LEU A 372 24.77 19.30 9.32
C LEU A 372 23.66 19.28 10.38
N HIS A 373 22.41 19.63 10.05
CA HIS A 373 21.32 19.75 11.04
C HIS A 373 21.14 18.47 11.87
N ASP A 374 21.28 17.32 11.22
CA ASP A 374 21.12 16.00 11.81
C ASP A 374 22.45 15.32 12.21
N LEU A 375 23.57 16.05 12.26
CA LEU A 375 24.90 15.49 12.55
C LEU A 375 24.94 14.71 13.88
N GLY A 376 24.17 15.14 14.88
CA GLY A 376 24.07 14.46 16.18
C GLY A 376 23.54 13.03 16.09
N LYS A 377 22.78 12.69 15.03
CA LYS A 377 22.33 11.32 14.77
C LYS A 377 23.48 10.37 14.43
N ALA A 378 24.67 10.86 14.08
CA ALA A 378 25.83 9.99 13.89
C ALA A 378 26.34 9.37 15.21
N VAL A 379 26.03 9.99 16.36
CA VAL A 379 26.58 9.65 17.68
C VAL A 379 25.53 9.50 18.79
N SER A 380 24.23 9.57 18.47
CA SER A 380 23.14 9.62 19.46
C SER A 380 23.01 8.39 20.37
N HIS A 381 23.76 7.31 20.12
CA HIS A 381 23.81 6.12 20.98
C HIS A 381 25.00 6.16 21.96
N GLU A 382 25.96 7.06 21.74
CA GLU A 382 27.15 7.24 22.58
C GLU A 382 27.00 8.44 23.52
N VAL A 383 26.21 9.45 23.12
CA VAL A 383 26.02 10.71 23.83
C VAL A 383 24.54 10.92 24.13
N GLU A 384 24.22 11.15 25.39
CA GLU A 384 22.85 11.42 25.86
C GLU A 384 22.45 12.87 25.57
N GLY A 385 21.26 13.08 25.01
CA GLY A 385 20.69 14.40 24.75
C GLY A 385 19.99 14.51 23.38
N PRO A 386 19.29 15.63 23.11
CA PRO A 386 18.69 15.91 21.81
C PRO A 386 19.75 15.98 20.69
N HIS A 387 19.51 15.36 19.54
CA HIS A 387 20.51 15.31 18.46
C HIS A 387 20.85 16.69 17.91
N ALA A 388 19.91 17.65 17.93
CA ALA A 388 20.14 19.03 17.55
C ALA A 388 21.24 19.68 18.42
N ILE A 389 21.14 19.51 19.74
CA ILE A 389 22.12 20.07 20.70
C ILE A 389 23.46 19.34 20.58
N VAL A 390 23.45 18.01 20.56
CA VAL A 390 24.67 17.20 20.41
C VAL A 390 25.40 17.52 19.11
N GLY A 391 24.66 17.64 18.00
CA GLY A 391 25.21 18.02 16.70
C GLY A 391 25.82 19.42 16.71
N ALA A 392 25.14 20.38 17.35
CA ALA A 392 25.63 21.75 17.47
C ALA A 392 26.93 21.84 18.29
N GLU A 393 27.04 21.10 19.40
CA GLU A 393 28.25 21.04 20.21
C GLU A 393 29.44 20.44 19.45
N ILE A 394 29.20 19.37 18.68
CA ILE A 394 30.22 18.74 17.82
C ILE A 394 30.67 19.70 16.74
N ALA A 395 29.74 20.34 16.04
CA ALA A 395 30.03 21.32 15.00
C ALA A 395 30.88 22.47 15.57
N LYS A 396 30.50 23.00 16.74
CA LYS A 396 31.24 24.05 17.44
C LYS A 396 32.66 23.61 17.81
N ARG A 397 32.83 22.39 18.33
CA ARG A 397 34.14 21.84 18.72
C ARG A 397 35.11 21.75 17.54
N TYR A 398 34.61 21.44 16.35
CA TYR A 398 35.40 21.30 15.14
C TYR A 398 35.45 22.58 14.27
N GLY A 399 35.11 23.74 14.85
CA GLY A 399 35.35 25.05 14.24
C GLY A 399 34.30 25.52 13.23
N ILE A 400 33.08 24.97 13.27
CA ILE A 400 31.97 25.48 12.47
C ILE A 400 31.49 26.83 13.04
N SER A 401 31.12 27.75 12.14
CA SER A 401 30.72 29.11 12.50
C SER A 401 29.40 29.14 13.30
N GLU A 402 29.27 30.12 14.20
CA GLU A 402 28.09 30.26 15.07
C GLU A 402 26.75 30.30 14.33
N PRO A 403 26.60 30.98 13.17
CA PRO A 403 25.34 30.95 12.42
C PRO A 403 24.91 29.55 11.99
N VAL A 404 25.87 28.71 11.57
CA VAL A 404 25.61 27.32 11.18
C VAL A 404 25.32 26.47 12.42
N VAL A 405 26.06 26.67 13.51
CA VAL A 405 25.80 25.99 14.79
C VAL A 405 24.38 26.30 15.29
N ASN A 406 23.90 27.55 15.16
CA ASN A 406 22.52 27.90 15.50
C ASN A 406 21.51 27.18 14.60
N CYS A 407 21.74 27.12 13.27
CA CYS A 407 20.88 26.34 12.37
C CYS A 407 20.73 24.88 12.85
N ILE A 408 21.83 24.26 13.29
CA ILE A 408 21.82 22.88 13.81
C ILE A 408 21.07 22.83 15.15
N ALA A 409 21.28 23.77 16.06
CA ALA A 409 20.66 23.76 17.38
C ALA A 409 19.16 24.08 17.39
N SER A 410 18.67 24.86 16.42
CA SER A 410 17.30 25.39 16.42
C SER A 410 16.34 24.69 15.47
N HIS A 411 16.79 23.73 14.65
CA HIS A 411 15.96 23.17 13.58
C HIS A 411 14.70 22.41 14.07
N HIS A 412 14.70 21.90 15.31
CA HIS A 412 13.50 21.38 15.97
C HIS A 412 13.00 22.28 17.11
N GLY A 413 13.55 23.49 17.25
CA GLY A 413 13.12 24.48 18.24
C GLY A 413 13.67 24.31 19.65
N GLU A 414 14.74 23.53 19.85
CA GLU A 414 15.41 23.42 21.15
C GLU A 414 16.07 24.73 21.60
N VAL A 415 16.45 25.57 20.63
CA VAL A 415 16.99 26.91 20.82
C VAL A 415 16.27 27.86 19.86
N GLU A 416 16.12 29.12 20.23
CA GLU A 416 15.57 30.16 19.36
C GLU A 416 16.42 30.32 18.08
N PRO A 417 15.79 30.36 16.89
CA PRO A 417 16.49 30.68 15.65
C PRO A 417 16.96 32.14 15.67
N GLN A 418 18.25 32.35 15.45
CA GLN A 418 18.89 33.68 15.51
C GLN A 418 19.01 34.33 14.13
N SER A 419 18.71 33.61 13.06
CA SER A 419 18.82 34.12 11.69
C SER A 419 17.75 33.52 10.77
N VAL A 420 17.58 34.16 9.60
CA VAL A 420 16.66 33.67 8.56
C VAL A 420 17.12 32.30 8.04
N GLU A 421 18.43 32.05 7.97
CA GLU A 421 18.98 30.76 7.56
C GLU A 421 18.59 29.62 8.52
N ALA A 422 18.52 29.89 9.83
CA ALA A 422 18.07 28.90 10.81
C ALA A 422 16.60 28.50 10.57
N VAL A 423 15.74 29.47 10.25
CA VAL A 423 14.34 29.23 9.88
C VAL A 423 14.24 28.48 8.54
N ILE A 424 15.08 28.83 7.56
CA ILE A 424 15.15 28.14 6.27
C ILE A 424 15.54 26.67 6.44
N VAL A 425 16.53 26.37 7.29
CA VAL A 425 16.97 24.99 7.56
C VAL A 425 15.85 24.18 8.20
N ALA A 426 15.13 24.74 9.19
CA ALA A 426 13.97 24.08 9.80
C ALA A 426 12.86 23.81 8.77
N ALA A 427 12.58 24.78 7.88
CA ALA A 427 11.61 24.59 6.81
C ALA A 427 12.06 23.53 5.79
N ALA A 428 13.34 23.51 5.43
CA ALA A 428 13.91 22.53 4.51
C ALA A 428 13.85 21.10 5.07
N ASP A 429 14.16 20.92 6.35
CA ASP A 429 14.04 19.63 7.07
C ASP A 429 12.60 19.14 7.05
N ALA A 430 11.64 20.02 7.36
CA ALA A 430 10.22 19.69 7.32
C ALA A 430 9.75 19.30 5.90
N ILE A 431 10.24 19.97 4.85
CA ILE A 431 9.90 19.65 3.45
C ILE A 431 10.46 18.28 3.05
N SER A 432 11.71 17.98 3.39
CA SER A 432 12.34 16.68 3.11
C SER A 432 11.63 15.53 3.84
N GLY A 433 11.30 15.73 5.12
CA GLY A 433 10.63 14.73 5.96
C GLY A 433 9.12 14.54 5.69
N ALA A 434 8.44 15.50 5.05
CA ALA A 434 6.98 15.43 4.80
C ALA A 434 6.58 14.75 3.48
N ARG A 435 7.53 14.23 2.68
CA ARG A 435 7.23 13.61 1.38
C ARG A 435 6.33 12.37 1.50
N PRO A 436 5.26 12.24 0.68
CA PRO A 436 4.43 11.04 0.62
C PRO A 436 5.28 9.81 0.26
N GLY A 437 5.38 8.87 1.18
CA GLY A 437 6.30 7.72 1.09
C GLY A 437 7.18 7.54 2.33
N ALA A 438 7.51 8.64 3.04
CA ALA A 438 8.24 8.65 4.32
C ALA A 438 7.39 8.25 5.54
N ARG A 439 6.07 8.16 5.34
CA ARG A 439 5.09 7.66 6.32
C ARG A 439 4.24 6.57 5.70
N ARG A 440 4.86 5.48 5.27
CA ARG A 440 4.13 4.20 5.32
C ARG A 440 4.03 3.84 6.80
N GLU A 441 2.81 3.67 7.31
CA GLU A 441 2.58 3.11 8.63
C GLU A 441 3.54 1.95 8.87
N SER A 442 4.27 1.98 10.00
CA SER A 442 5.14 0.86 10.33
C SER A 442 4.28 -0.41 10.32
N LEU A 443 4.79 -1.49 9.72
CA LEU A 443 4.11 -2.78 9.70
C LEU A 443 3.62 -3.15 11.11
N GLU A 444 4.37 -2.76 12.14
CA GLU A 444 4.04 -2.92 13.54
C GLU A 444 2.80 -2.14 13.99
N THR A 445 2.63 -0.88 13.55
CA THR A 445 1.41 -0.10 13.82
C THR A 445 0.21 -0.70 13.10
N TYR A 446 0.40 -1.15 11.85
CA TYR A 446 -0.63 -1.85 11.10
C TYR A 446 -1.04 -3.17 11.79
N ILE A 447 -0.07 -4.00 12.18
CA ILE A 447 -0.31 -5.25 12.91
C ILE A 447 -1.04 -4.95 14.22
N LYS A 448 -0.56 -4.00 15.02
CA LYS A 448 -1.19 -3.62 16.29
C LYS A 448 -2.65 -3.19 16.09
N ARG A 449 -2.95 -2.42 15.05
CA ARG A 449 -4.33 -2.01 14.73
C ARG A 449 -5.21 -3.18 14.28
N VAL A 450 -4.68 -4.06 13.43
CA VAL A 450 -5.39 -5.28 13.00
C VAL A 450 -5.69 -6.15 14.21
N THR A 451 -4.73 -6.32 15.11
CA THR A 451 -4.90 -7.07 16.36
C THR A 451 -5.92 -6.41 17.29
N GLU A 452 -5.87 -5.09 17.50
CA GLU A 452 -6.85 -4.36 18.31
C GLU A 452 -8.28 -4.49 17.73
N LEU A 453 -8.42 -4.43 16.41
CA LEU A 453 -9.71 -4.67 15.73
C LEU A 453 -10.23 -6.10 15.97
N GLU A 454 -9.35 -7.09 15.85
CA GLU A 454 -9.71 -8.49 16.10
C GLU A 454 -10.09 -8.73 17.57
N ASP A 455 -9.37 -8.11 18.51
CA ASP A 455 -9.62 -8.24 19.94
C ASP A 455 -10.94 -7.57 20.35
N ILE A 456 -11.31 -6.45 19.73
CA ILE A 456 -12.63 -5.83 19.93
C ILE A 456 -13.73 -6.80 19.50
N GLY A 457 -13.62 -7.44 18.34
CA GLY A 457 -14.61 -8.42 17.89
C GLY A 457 -14.68 -9.66 18.78
N LYS A 458 -13.53 -10.18 19.25
CA LYS A 458 -13.47 -11.31 20.20
C LYS A 458 -14.03 -10.98 21.58
N SER A 459 -14.11 -9.71 21.96
CA SER A 459 -14.57 -9.29 23.28
C SER A 459 -16.08 -9.48 23.52
N PHE A 460 -16.84 -9.85 22.49
CA PHE A 460 -18.29 -10.06 22.58
C PHE A 460 -18.65 -11.54 22.79
N ASP A 461 -19.63 -11.77 23.65
CA ASP A 461 -20.10 -13.12 23.97
C ASP A 461 -20.74 -13.81 22.75
N GLY A 462 -20.41 -15.09 22.56
CA GLY A 462 -20.90 -15.90 21.44
C GLY A 462 -20.08 -15.78 20.14
N VAL A 463 -19.03 -14.96 20.12
CA VAL A 463 -18.02 -14.91 19.05
C VAL A 463 -17.06 -16.09 19.17
N GLU A 464 -16.84 -16.81 18.07
CA GLU A 464 -15.89 -17.92 17.98
C GLU A 464 -14.53 -17.44 17.44
N GLN A 465 -14.56 -16.67 16.35
CA GLN A 465 -13.37 -16.17 15.67
C GLN A 465 -13.62 -14.78 15.10
N THR A 466 -12.55 -14.01 14.95
CA THR A 466 -12.59 -12.67 14.35
C THR A 466 -11.38 -12.49 13.45
N PHE A 467 -11.61 -11.95 12.26
CA PHE A 467 -10.60 -11.72 11.24
C PHE A 467 -10.71 -10.29 10.73
N ALA A 468 -9.63 -9.53 10.79
CA ALA A 468 -9.54 -8.25 10.09
C ALA A 468 -9.00 -8.48 8.65
N ILE A 469 -9.81 -8.09 7.66
CA ILE A 469 -9.60 -8.30 6.22
C ILE A 469 -9.41 -6.92 5.54
N GLN A 470 -8.85 -6.92 4.32
CA GLN A 470 -8.67 -5.72 3.49
C GLN A 470 -7.92 -4.58 4.20
N ALA A 471 -6.76 -4.90 4.78
CA ALA A 471 -5.95 -3.93 5.50
C ALA A 471 -6.71 -3.24 6.65
N GLY A 472 -7.52 -3.99 7.40
CA GLY A 472 -8.29 -3.47 8.54
C GLY A 472 -9.53 -2.66 8.16
N ARG A 473 -9.92 -2.62 6.88
CA ARG A 473 -11.16 -1.97 6.41
C ARG A 473 -12.38 -2.87 6.44
N GLU A 474 -12.20 -4.16 6.72
CA GLU A 474 -13.29 -5.10 6.94
C GLU A 474 -12.96 -5.94 8.18
N ILE A 475 -13.95 -6.20 9.03
CA ILE A 475 -13.85 -7.15 10.12
C ILE A 475 -14.92 -8.22 9.94
N ARG A 476 -14.49 -9.47 9.92
CA ARG A 476 -15.36 -10.64 9.79
C ARG A 476 -15.39 -11.42 11.09
N VAL A 477 -16.58 -11.56 11.66
CA VAL A 477 -16.81 -12.15 12.97
C VAL A 477 -17.59 -13.44 12.76
N LEU A 478 -17.01 -14.59 13.11
CA LEU A 478 -17.72 -15.85 13.12
C LEU A 478 -18.30 -16.09 14.50
N VAL A 479 -19.59 -16.40 14.53
CA VAL A 479 -20.34 -16.64 15.77
C VAL A 479 -20.73 -18.10 15.89
N LYS A 480 -20.87 -18.58 17.13
CA LYS A 480 -21.34 -19.94 17.40
C LYS A 480 -22.84 -20.01 17.07
N PRO A 481 -23.25 -20.85 16.10
CA PRO A 481 -24.64 -20.89 15.65
C PRO A 481 -25.63 -21.39 16.72
N ASP A 482 -25.13 -22.13 17.73
CA ASP A 482 -25.92 -22.66 18.84
C ASP A 482 -26.24 -21.63 19.91
N THR A 483 -25.47 -20.53 19.98
CA THR A 483 -25.63 -19.49 21.02
C THR A 483 -26.16 -18.17 20.48
N ILE A 484 -25.94 -17.87 19.21
CA ILE A 484 -26.38 -16.63 18.55
C ILE A 484 -27.37 -16.99 17.43
N ASP A 485 -28.56 -16.39 17.48
CA ASP A 485 -29.56 -16.51 16.41
C ASP A 485 -29.40 -15.41 15.34
N ASP A 486 -30.21 -15.46 14.29
CA ASP A 486 -30.06 -14.54 13.15
C ASP A 486 -30.34 -13.07 13.54
N LEU A 487 -31.21 -12.83 14.53
CA LEU A 487 -31.51 -11.49 15.02
C LEU A 487 -30.37 -10.95 15.88
N ALA A 488 -29.88 -11.76 16.81
CA ALA A 488 -28.73 -11.43 17.65
C ALA A 488 -27.45 -11.21 16.82
N ALA A 489 -27.27 -11.90 15.70
CA ALA A 489 -26.15 -11.66 14.78
C ALA A 489 -26.21 -10.26 14.14
N ILE A 490 -27.42 -9.75 13.82
CA ILE A 490 -27.61 -8.40 13.29
C ILE A 490 -27.31 -7.36 14.37
N GLU A 491 -27.80 -7.57 15.59
CA GLU A 491 -27.53 -6.67 16.73
C GLU A 491 -26.04 -6.62 17.06
N LEU A 492 -25.39 -7.79 17.14
CA LEU A 492 -23.95 -7.91 17.36
C LEU A 492 -23.13 -7.15 16.30
N SER A 493 -23.54 -7.20 15.03
CA SER A 493 -22.84 -6.46 13.97
C SER A 493 -22.86 -4.94 14.19
N ARG A 494 -23.96 -4.40 14.75
CA ARG A 494 -24.10 -2.98 15.07
C ARG A 494 -23.33 -2.60 16.32
N GLU A 495 -23.35 -3.45 17.34
CA GLU A 495 -22.62 -3.22 18.58
C GLU A 495 -21.10 -3.24 18.37
N ILE A 496 -20.60 -4.18 17.56
CA ILE A 496 -19.19 -4.25 17.17
C ILE A 496 -18.80 -3.00 16.38
N ALA A 497 -19.61 -2.57 15.40
CA ALA A 497 -19.34 -1.36 14.62
C ALA A 497 -19.24 -0.12 15.52
N LYS A 498 -20.18 0.04 16.46
CA LYS A 498 -20.18 1.17 17.41
C LYS A 498 -18.99 1.13 18.36
N LYS A 499 -18.62 -0.05 18.87
CA LYS A 499 -17.45 -0.19 19.75
C LYS A 499 -16.13 0.09 19.04
N ILE A 500 -16.03 -0.22 17.74
CA ILE A 500 -14.89 0.16 16.91
C ILE A 500 -14.85 1.68 16.74
N GLU A 501 -15.97 2.33 16.45
CA GLU A 501 -16.08 3.79 16.33
C GLU A 501 -15.66 4.51 17.63
N ASP A 502 -16.06 3.99 18.79
CA ASP A 502 -15.75 4.59 20.09
C ASP A 502 -14.29 4.41 20.54
N ASN A 503 -13.62 3.31 20.14
CA ASN A 503 -12.29 2.94 20.66
C ASN A 503 -11.13 3.14 19.68
N LEU A 504 -11.41 3.25 18.37
CA LEU A 504 -10.38 3.35 17.34
C LEU A 504 -10.63 4.55 16.43
N GLN A 505 -9.66 5.47 16.36
CA GLN A 505 -9.66 6.52 15.35
C GLN A 505 -9.17 5.94 14.02
N TYR A 506 -10.09 5.75 13.07
CA TYR A 506 -9.77 5.17 11.75
C TYR A 506 -10.10 6.13 10.60
N PRO A 507 -9.20 6.34 9.63
CA PRO A 507 -9.48 7.12 8.44
C PRO A 507 -10.34 6.33 7.44
N GLY A 508 -11.66 6.55 7.51
CA GLY A 508 -12.65 5.97 6.59
C GLY A 508 -13.58 4.95 7.25
N GLN A 509 -14.41 4.31 6.44
CA GLN A 509 -15.41 3.35 6.92
C GLN A 509 -14.83 1.95 7.09
N ILE A 510 -15.16 1.28 8.19
CA ILE A 510 -14.85 -0.13 8.45
C ILE A 510 -16.13 -0.96 8.26
N ARG A 511 -16.07 -1.99 7.43
CA ARG A 511 -17.19 -2.90 7.19
C ARG A 511 -17.20 -4.04 8.20
N VAL A 512 -18.21 -4.12 9.06
CA VAL A 512 -18.42 -5.24 9.99
C VAL A 512 -19.32 -6.29 9.33
N THR A 513 -18.87 -7.54 9.28
CA THR A 513 -19.62 -8.68 8.76
C THR A 513 -19.66 -9.79 9.79
N VAL A 514 -20.86 -10.08 10.32
CA VAL A 514 -21.07 -11.23 11.21
C VAL A 514 -21.55 -12.41 10.36
N VAL A 515 -20.87 -13.56 10.50
CA VAL A 515 -21.14 -14.78 9.76
C VAL A 515 -21.55 -15.87 10.75
N ARG A 516 -22.77 -16.37 10.58
CA ARG A 516 -23.26 -17.57 11.26
C ARG A 516 -23.25 -18.72 10.26
N GLU A 517 -22.44 -19.74 10.49
CA GLU A 517 -22.27 -20.87 9.58
C GLU A 517 -22.41 -22.20 10.36
N THR A 518 -23.25 -23.10 9.88
CA THR A 518 -23.34 -24.48 10.38
C THR A 518 -22.72 -25.42 9.36
N ARG A 519 -21.68 -26.16 9.77
CA ARG A 519 -20.99 -27.13 8.91
C ARG A 519 -21.38 -28.56 9.27
N ALA A 520 -21.97 -29.28 8.33
CA ALA A 520 -22.18 -30.73 8.43
C ALA A 520 -21.17 -31.43 7.52
N VAL A 521 -20.36 -32.33 8.08
CA VAL A 521 -19.33 -33.08 7.36
C VAL A 521 -19.62 -34.56 7.52
N GLU A 522 -19.79 -35.27 6.41
CA GLU A 522 -20.01 -36.72 6.37
C GLU A 522 -18.99 -37.35 5.43
N TYR A 523 -18.42 -38.49 5.84
CA TYR A 523 -17.42 -39.20 5.06
C TYR A 523 -18.03 -40.49 4.51
N ALA A 524 -18.14 -40.57 3.18
CA ALA A 524 -18.50 -41.81 2.49
C ALA A 524 -17.29 -42.76 2.47
N LYS A 525 -17.53 -44.06 2.70
CA LYS A 525 -16.53 -45.12 2.55
C LYS A 525 -16.57 -45.76 1.18
#